data_AF-A0A2M7AEJ2-F1
#
_entry.id   AF-A0A2M7AEJ2-F1
#
_cell.length_a   1.000
_cell.length_b   1.000
_cell.length_c   1.000
_cell.angle_alpha   90.00
_cell.angle_beta   90.00
_cell.angle_gamma   90.00
#
_symmetry.space_group_name_H-M   'P 1'
#
loop_
_entity.id
_entity.type
_entity.pdbx_description
1 polymer ?
#
loop_
_entity_poly.entity_id
_entity_poly.type
_entity_poly.pdbx_seq_one_letter_code
_entity_poly.pdbx_strand_id
1 'polypeptide(L)'
;MKQSRTPPEPTRQLPDSSWEHNELYEKVREAVGSLPIYFRTETHISGIMATDLYTLNAVLGATIEEQVVRTLNLIRNTWDPEGLYSLFSFLRQPQTFPDVRLRGCRPRRLGRH
;
A
#
# COMPACT_ATOMS: atom_id res chain seq x y z
N MET A 1 -29.40 29.81 -17.33
CA MET A 1 -28.90 29.10 -16.14
C MET A 1 -27.99 27.96 -16.61
N LYS A 2 -26.68 28.02 -16.36
CA LYS A 2 -25.76 26.93 -16.70
C LYS A 2 -25.83 25.90 -15.57
N GLN A 3 -26.36 24.72 -15.86
CA GLN A 3 -26.33 23.60 -14.92
C GLN A 3 -24.87 23.18 -14.71
N SER A 4 -24.35 23.38 -13.50
CA SER A 4 -23.09 22.81 -13.05
C SER A 4 -23.28 21.30 -12.93
N ARG A 5 -22.85 20.54 -13.95
CA ARG A 5 -22.74 19.08 -13.88
C ARG A 5 -21.53 18.74 -13.02
N THR A 6 -21.73 18.65 -11.71
CA THR A 6 -20.73 18.04 -10.83
C THR A 6 -20.61 16.56 -11.21
N PRO A 7 -19.42 16.03 -11.51
CA PRO A 7 -19.24 14.60 -11.71
C PRO A 7 -19.76 13.84 -10.49
N PRO A 8 -20.39 12.66 -10.67
CA PRO A 8 -20.77 11.83 -9.54
C PRO A 8 -19.52 11.52 -8.70
N GLU A 9 -19.68 11.54 -7.37
CA GLU A 9 -18.60 11.25 -6.46
C GLU A 9 -18.07 9.83 -6.70
N PRO A 10 -16.75 9.64 -6.84
CA PRO A 10 -16.18 8.33 -7.09
C PRO A 10 -16.56 7.38 -5.96
N THR A 11 -17.35 6.36 -6.29
CA THR A 11 -17.80 5.38 -5.32
C THR A 11 -16.77 4.26 -5.24
N ARG A 12 -16.43 3.83 -4.02
CA ARG A 12 -15.54 2.69 -3.81
C ARG A 12 -16.19 1.44 -4.43
N GLN A 13 -15.57 0.89 -5.46
CA GLN A 13 -15.96 -0.39 -6.03
C GLN A 13 -15.20 -1.51 -5.32
N LEU A 14 -15.94 -2.44 -4.73
CA LEU A 14 -15.37 -3.68 -4.22
C LEU A 14 -15.20 -4.65 -5.39
N PRO A 15 -14.17 -5.52 -5.35
CA PRO A 15 -14.05 -6.59 -6.32
C PRO A 15 -15.27 -7.52 -6.25
N ASP A 16 -15.63 -8.10 -7.38
CA ASP A 16 -16.68 -9.12 -7.44
C ASP A 16 -16.25 -10.34 -6.61
N SER A 17 -17.19 -10.92 -5.87
CA SER A 17 -16.97 -12.14 -5.10
C SER A 17 -16.58 -13.33 -5.99
N SER A 18 -16.94 -13.27 -7.29
CA SER A 18 -16.55 -14.27 -8.29
C SER A 18 -15.11 -14.14 -8.78
N TRP A 19 -14.38 -13.10 -8.39
CA TRP A 19 -13.00 -12.88 -8.83
C TRP A 19 -12.05 -13.94 -8.29
N GLU A 20 -11.19 -14.49 -9.15
CA GLU A 20 -10.19 -15.51 -8.82
C GLU A 20 -9.34 -15.17 -7.58
N HIS A 21 -9.03 -13.88 -7.37
CA HIS A 21 -8.21 -13.41 -6.26
C HIS A 21 -9.02 -12.78 -5.11
N ASN A 22 -10.34 -13.03 -5.05
CA ASN A 22 -11.19 -12.50 -3.99
C ASN A 22 -10.75 -12.96 -2.59
N GLU A 23 -10.31 -14.22 -2.47
CA GLU A 23 -9.79 -14.74 -1.20
C GLU A 23 -8.53 -13.97 -0.73
N LEU A 24 -7.60 -13.71 -1.66
CA LEU A 24 -6.43 -12.88 -1.39
C LEU A 24 -6.86 -11.47 -0.96
N TYR A 25 -7.85 -10.88 -1.63
CA TYR A 25 -8.36 -9.56 -1.29
C TYR A 25 -8.90 -9.48 0.14
N GLU A 26 -9.75 -10.43 0.54
CA GLU A 26 -10.32 -10.47 1.90
C GLU A 26 -9.23 -10.68 2.95
N LYS A 27 -8.33 -11.64 2.74
CA LYS A 27 -7.18 -11.90 3.61
C LYS A 27 -6.25 -10.68 3.76
N VAL A 28 -5.95 -9.99 2.66
CA VAL A 28 -5.17 -8.73 2.70
C VAL A 28 -5.94 -7.62 3.41
N ARG A 29 -7.26 -7.52 3.23
CA ARG A 29 -8.10 -6.52 3.92
C ARG A 29 -8.06 -6.71 5.43
N GLU A 30 -8.15 -7.96 5.91
CA GLU A 30 -8.01 -8.30 7.32
C GLU A 30 -6.60 -7.99 7.85
N ALA A 31 -5.57 -8.34 7.06
CA ALA A 31 -4.19 -8.02 7.39
C ALA A 31 -3.96 -6.50 7.50
N VAL A 32 -4.56 -5.70 6.60
CA VAL A 32 -4.54 -4.23 6.66
C VAL A 32 -5.23 -3.72 7.93
N GLY A 33 -6.38 -4.29 8.31
CA GLY A 33 -7.07 -3.97 9.57
C GLY A 33 -6.23 -4.28 10.82
N SER A 34 -5.28 -5.21 10.70
CA SER A 34 -4.38 -5.62 11.78
C SER A 34 -3.11 -4.78 11.87
N LEU A 35 -2.78 -3.98 10.84
CA LEU A 35 -1.55 -3.18 10.78
C LEU A 35 -1.29 -2.29 12.01
N PRO A 36 -2.31 -1.61 12.61
CA PRO A 36 -2.08 -0.77 13.77
C PRO A 36 -1.42 -1.51 14.95
N ILE A 37 -1.64 -2.83 15.09
CA ILE A 37 -1.07 -3.66 16.17
C ILE A 37 0.45 -3.82 15.99
N TYR A 38 0.91 -3.88 14.74
CA TYR A 38 2.31 -4.08 14.38
C TYR A 38 3.05 -2.76 14.11
N PHE A 39 2.32 -1.65 14.11
CA PHE A 39 2.86 -0.35 13.78
C PHE A 39 3.89 0.08 14.84
N ARG A 40 5.15 0.16 14.43
CA ARG A 40 6.25 0.66 15.26
C ARG A 40 6.98 1.73 14.46
N THR A 41 7.15 2.90 15.06
CA THR A 41 7.98 3.96 14.47
C THR A 41 8.93 4.47 15.55
N GLU A 42 10.18 4.70 15.13
CA GLU A 42 11.19 5.39 15.93
C GLU A 42 11.44 6.80 15.34
N THR A 43 10.44 7.38 14.66
CA THR A 43 10.61 8.61 13.90
C THR A 43 10.86 9.79 14.84
N HIS A 44 12.12 10.14 15.05
CA HIS A 44 12.54 11.30 15.81
C HIS A 44 12.73 12.49 14.88
N ILE A 45 11.91 13.52 15.05
CA ILE A 45 11.92 14.72 14.23
C ILE A 45 12.35 15.92 15.10
N SER A 46 13.52 16.50 14.82
CA SER A 46 14.07 17.62 15.60
C SER A 46 14.75 18.66 14.70
N GLY A 47 14.72 19.93 15.12
CA GLY A 47 15.48 21.01 14.47
C GLY A 47 14.86 21.58 13.19
N ILE A 48 13.56 21.41 12.98
CA ILE A 48 12.87 21.93 11.78
C ILE A 48 12.46 23.39 12.01
N MET A 49 12.72 24.26 11.02
CA MET A 49 12.20 25.62 11.01
C MET A 49 10.67 25.62 10.85
N ALA A 50 9.97 26.54 11.53
CA ALA A 50 8.50 26.60 11.47
C ALA A 50 7.95 26.75 10.03
N THR A 51 8.73 27.33 9.12
CA THR A 51 8.43 27.46 7.69
C THR A 51 8.38 26.13 6.96
N ASP A 52 9.08 25.11 7.45
CA ASP A 52 9.24 23.82 6.78
C ASP A 52 8.34 22.74 7.40
N LEU A 53 7.43 23.11 8.30
CA LEU A 53 6.45 22.21 8.92
C LEU A 53 5.56 21.50 7.88
N TYR A 54 5.31 22.11 6.72
CA TYR A 54 4.53 21.46 5.66
C TYR A 54 5.24 20.22 5.08
N THR A 55 6.58 20.20 5.09
CA THR A 55 7.41 19.08 4.63
C THR A 55 7.25 17.85 5.53
N LEU A 56 6.84 18.07 6.78
CA LEU A 56 6.65 17.05 7.79
C LEU A 56 5.53 16.07 7.42
N ASN A 57 4.47 16.55 6.76
CA ASN A 57 3.40 15.69 6.24
C ASN A 57 3.91 14.70 5.19
N ALA A 58 4.84 15.11 4.33
CA ALA A 58 5.43 14.24 3.32
C ALA A 58 6.33 13.17 3.96
N VAL A 59 7.12 13.55 4.97
CA VAL A 59 7.99 12.62 5.72
C VAL A 59 7.14 11.58 6.49
N LEU A 60 6.07 12.02 7.14
CA LEU A 60 5.15 11.14 7.84
C LEU A 60 4.43 10.18 6.88
N GLY A 61 3.89 10.70 5.76
CA GLY A 61 3.26 9.87 4.73
C GLY A 61 4.21 8.79 4.20
N ALA A 62 5.43 9.18 3.86
CA ALA A 62 6.48 8.25 3.42
C ALA A 62 6.80 7.18 4.47
N THR A 63 6.85 7.55 5.75
CA THR A 63 7.10 6.63 6.85
C THR A 63 5.95 5.64 7.02
N ILE A 64 4.70 6.10 6.94
CA ILE A 64 3.51 5.25 7.03
C ILE A 64 3.52 4.24 5.88
N GLU A 65 3.74 4.68 4.65
CA GLU A 65 3.82 3.81 3.46
C GLU A 65 4.89 2.73 3.62
N GLU A 66 6.07 3.09 4.11
CA GLU A 66 7.17 2.16 4.35
C GLU A 66 6.81 1.13 5.43
N GLN A 67 6.22 1.56 6.54
CA GLN A 67 5.79 0.66 7.61
C GLN A 67 4.66 -0.29 7.17
N VAL A 68 3.73 0.19 6.33
CA VAL A 68 2.69 -0.64 5.73
C VAL A 68 3.31 -1.75 4.88
N VAL A 69 4.23 -1.42 3.98
CA VAL A 69 4.92 -2.41 3.12
C VAL A 69 5.70 -3.42 3.95
N ARG A 70 6.50 -2.94 4.90
CA ARG A 70 7.31 -3.80 5.77
C ARG A 70 6.44 -4.76 6.57
N THR A 71 5.37 -4.24 7.16
CA THR A 71 4.47 -5.05 8.00
C THR A 71 3.71 -6.06 7.17
N LEU A 72 3.10 -5.68 6.04
CA LEU A 72 2.39 -6.61 5.17
C LEU A 72 3.32 -7.75 4.71
N ASN A 73 4.55 -7.45 4.32
CA ASN A 73 5.51 -8.50 3.94
C ASN A 73 5.94 -9.38 5.13
N LEU A 74 5.99 -8.84 6.36
CA LEU A 74 6.28 -9.59 7.59
C LEU A 74 5.15 -10.57 7.96
N ILE A 75 3.89 -10.12 7.87
CA ILE A 75 2.70 -10.93 8.19
C ILE A 75 2.20 -11.74 6.98
N ARG A 76 3.10 -12.18 6.10
CA ARG A 76 2.76 -12.98 4.92
C ARG A 76 1.93 -14.21 5.26
N ASN A 77 2.29 -14.89 6.34
CA ASN A 77 1.57 -16.08 6.81
C ASN A 77 0.10 -15.80 7.17
N THR A 78 -0.27 -14.53 7.39
CA THR A 78 -1.65 -14.12 7.64
C THR A 78 -2.44 -13.99 6.35
N TRP A 79 -1.86 -13.40 5.29
CA TRP A 79 -2.60 -13.12 4.05
C TRP A 79 -2.34 -14.08 2.88
N ASP A 80 -1.27 -14.87 2.91
CA ASP A 80 -0.94 -15.95 1.96
C ASP A 80 -0.47 -17.20 2.71
N PRO A 81 -1.33 -17.82 3.55
CA PRO A 81 -0.95 -19.02 4.32
C PRO A 81 -0.68 -20.24 3.43
N GLU A 82 -1.32 -20.33 2.26
CA GLU A 82 -1.13 -21.42 1.30
C GLU A 82 0.08 -21.21 0.37
N GLY A 83 0.74 -20.04 0.41
CA GLY A 83 1.93 -19.73 -0.38
C GLY A 83 1.68 -19.58 -1.89
N LEU A 84 0.43 -19.39 -2.30
CA LEU A 84 0.01 -19.20 -3.70
C LEU A 84 0.66 -17.95 -4.32
N TYR A 85 0.99 -16.95 -3.49
CA TYR A 85 1.62 -15.71 -3.89
C TYR A 85 3.05 -15.58 -3.36
N SER A 86 3.73 -16.71 -3.15
CA SER A 86 5.11 -16.76 -2.65
C SER A 86 6.11 -15.91 -3.45
N LEU A 87 5.91 -15.78 -4.77
CA LEU A 87 6.75 -14.94 -5.63
C LEU A 87 6.36 -13.46 -5.64
N PHE A 88 5.31 -13.06 -4.92
CA PHE A 88 4.84 -11.69 -4.84
C PHE A 88 5.28 -11.03 -3.54
N SER A 89 5.43 -9.71 -3.57
CA SER A 89 5.74 -8.88 -2.41
C SER A 89 5.07 -7.52 -2.55
N PHE A 90 4.70 -6.91 -1.44
CA PHE A 90 4.27 -5.52 -1.43
C PHE A 90 5.48 -4.62 -1.65
N LEU A 91 5.32 -3.62 -2.52
CA LEU A 91 6.33 -2.63 -2.84
C LEU A 91 5.71 -1.23 -2.78
N ARG A 92 6.48 -0.29 -2.24
CA ARG A 92 6.15 1.13 -2.22
C ARG A 92 6.34 1.74 -3.61
N GLN A 93 5.42 2.63 -3.98
CA GLN A 93 5.43 3.39 -5.23
C GLN A 93 5.29 4.89 -4.92
N PRO A 94 6.40 5.60 -4.65
CA PRO A 94 6.33 7.02 -4.38
C PRO A 94 5.75 7.77 -5.59
N GLN A 95 4.93 8.78 -5.33
CA GLN A 95 4.36 9.67 -6.35
C GLN A 95 3.47 8.96 -7.38
N THR A 96 2.87 7.81 -7.05
CA THR A 96 1.99 7.08 -7.96
C THR A 96 0.90 6.37 -7.20
N PHE A 97 -0.36 6.64 -7.56
CA PHE A 97 -1.48 5.89 -7.00
C PHE A 97 -1.64 4.49 -7.64
N PRO A 98 -1.96 3.45 -6.85
CA PRO A 98 -1.83 3.37 -5.39
C PRO A 98 -0.36 3.31 -4.94
N ASP A 99 -0.08 3.92 -3.77
CA ASP A 99 1.27 4.10 -3.21
C ASP A 99 1.90 2.78 -2.72
N VAL A 100 1.10 1.72 -2.56
CA VAL A 100 1.55 0.36 -2.22
C VAL A 100 0.91 -0.63 -3.19
N ARG A 101 1.72 -1.49 -3.81
CA ARG A 101 1.23 -2.54 -4.71
C ARG A 101 1.86 -3.89 -4.43
N LEU A 102 1.05 -4.94 -4.52
CA LEU A 102 1.51 -6.31 -4.60
C LEU A 102 2.09 -6.56 -6.01
N ARG A 103 3.35 -6.98 -6.10
CA ARG A 103 4.02 -7.26 -7.38
C ARG A 103 4.74 -8.58 -7.32
N GLY A 104 4.62 -9.36 -8.40
CA GLY A 104 5.38 -10.59 -8.60
C GLY A 104 6.82 -10.28 -8.97
N CYS A 105 7.76 -11.08 -8.47
CA CYS A 105 9.14 -11.11 -8.93
C CYS A 105 9.14 -11.56 -10.40
N ARG A 106 9.20 -10.60 -11.33
CA ARG A 106 9.51 -10.92 -12.73
C ARG A 106 11.02 -11.18 -12.81
N PRO A 107 11.46 -12.33 -13.37
CA PRO A 107 12.87 -12.49 -13.68
C PRO A 107 13.28 -11.39 -14.66
N ARG A 108 14.32 -10.61 -14.31
CA ARG A 108 14.97 -9.70 -15.26
C ARG A 108 15.38 -10.56 -16.46
N ARG A 109 14.73 -10.36 -17.62
CA ARG A 109 15.29 -10.86 -18.87
C ARG A 109 16.65 -10.19 -19.02
N LEU A 110 17.73 -10.92 -18.74
CA LEU A 110 19.06 -10.51 -19.17
C LEU A 110 18.97 -10.33 -20.69
N GLY A 111 19.21 -9.11 -21.16
CA GLY A 111 19.37 -8.82 -22.57
C GLY A 111 20.45 -9.74 -23.13
N ARG A 112 20.12 -10.44 -24.22
CA ARG A 112 21.12 -11.10 -25.05
C ARG A 112 22.00 -10.03 -25.67
N HIS A 113 23.32 -10.21 -25.55
CA HIS A 113 24.34 -9.52 -26.33
C HIS A 113 24.25 -9.91 -27.80
#